data_AF-A0A7R9QR91-F1
#
_entry.id   AF-A0A7R9QR91-F1
#
_cell.length_a   1.000
_cell.length_b   1.000
_cell.length_c   1.000
_cell.angle_alpha   90.00
_cell.angle_beta   90.00
_cell.angle_gamma   90.00
#
_symmetry.space_group_name_H-M   'P 1'
#
loop_
_entity.id
_entity.type
_entity.pdbx_description
1 polymer ?
#
loop_
_entity_poly.entity_id
_entity_poly.type
_entity_poly.pdbx_seq_one_letter_code
_entity_poly.pdbx_strand_id
1 'polypeptide(L)'
;MNRLFGITVSTGSRHIKRSLFASNTIKPIAKSQIRSMSSGVAADRIKDTEPSVWVEFIQLAQDYKPLNLGQGFPDFAAPQHVCKALSDATLSQDVLLNQYTRGFGHLRLVNALSKLYSKLVGREINAQKEVLVTVGAYEALFCAFMGLVNPGDEVIIIEPFYDCYEPMTVMAG
;
A
#
# COMPACT_ATOMS: atom_id res chain seq x y z
N MET A 1 -12.87 -40.97 -16.10
CA MET A 1 -13.70 -40.73 -17.30
C MET A 1 -13.75 -39.22 -17.54
N ASN A 2 -12.85 -38.74 -18.40
CA ASN A 2 -12.80 -37.36 -18.90
C ASN A 2 -13.72 -37.22 -20.10
N ARG A 3 -14.34 -36.04 -20.31
CA ARG A 3 -14.43 -35.40 -21.63
C ARG A 3 -14.84 -33.93 -21.50
N LEU A 4 -13.89 -33.07 -21.88
CA LEU A 4 -14.09 -31.69 -22.31
C LEU A 4 -15.04 -31.64 -23.52
N PHE A 5 -15.80 -30.56 -23.65
CA PHE A 5 -16.21 -30.04 -24.96
C PHE A 5 -16.08 -28.52 -24.97
N GLY A 6 -15.07 -28.03 -25.70
CA GLY A 6 -15.09 -26.69 -26.29
C GLY A 6 -15.48 -26.82 -27.77
N ILE A 7 -16.22 -25.84 -28.31
CA ILE A 7 -16.37 -25.64 -29.75
C ILE A 7 -16.36 -24.14 -30.04
N THR A 8 -15.57 -23.79 -31.05
CA THR A 8 -15.25 -22.47 -31.61
C THR A 8 -15.99 -22.29 -32.95
N VAL A 9 -16.57 -21.10 -33.16
CA VAL A 9 -16.74 -20.27 -34.39
C VAL A 9 -17.20 -20.93 -35.72
N SER A 10 -18.18 -20.32 -36.42
CA SER A 10 -18.02 -19.89 -37.83
C SER A 10 -19.21 -19.11 -38.40
N THR A 11 -18.85 -18.14 -39.24
CA THR A 11 -19.58 -17.10 -39.99
C THR A 11 -20.53 -17.60 -41.08
N GLY A 12 -21.61 -16.84 -41.37
CA GLY A 12 -22.45 -17.06 -42.54
C GLY A 12 -23.24 -15.82 -42.98
N SER A 13 -22.76 -15.18 -44.05
CA SER A 13 -23.33 -13.99 -44.71
C SER A 13 -24.57 -14.35 -45.55
N ARG A 14 -25.63 -13.51 -45.53
CA ARG A 14 -26.66 -13.46 -46.59
C ARG A 14 -27.36 -12.10 -46.63
N HIS A 15 -27.21 -11.40 -47.76
CA HIS A 15 -27.84 -10.12 -48.10
C HIS A 15 -29.29 -10.31 -48.57
N ILE A 16 -30.24 -9.51 -48.04
CA ILE A 16 -31.50 -9.16 -48.69
C ILE A 16 -31.77 -7.66 -48.45
N LYS A 17 -31.83 -6.87 -49.53
CA LYS A 17 -32.29 -5.46 -49.52
C LYS A 17 -33.80 -5.41 -49.79
N ARG A 18 -34.54 -4.61 -49.01
CA ARG A 18 -35.73 -3.85 -49.46
C ARG A 18 -35.94 -2.64 -48.54
N SER A 19 -35.97 -1.46 -49.15
CA SER A 19 -36.21 -0.15 -48.54
C SER A 19 -37.71 0.12 -48.36
N LEU A 20 -38.08 0.94 -47.37
CA LEU A 20 -38.81 2.21 -47.53
C LEU A 20 -39.15 2.82 -46.14
N PHE A 21 -38.60 4.03 -45.90
CA PHE A 21 -39.08 5.14 -45.05
C PHE A 21 -39.48 4.92 -43.57
N ALA A 22 -38.71 5.53 -42.66
CA ALA A 22 -39.20 6.66 -41.86
C ALA A 22 -38.03 7.37 -41.16
N SER A 23 -38.01 8.69 -41.33
CA SER A 23 -37.14 9.67 -40.68
C SER A 23 -37.04 9.45 -39.17
N ASN A 24 -35.83 9.28 -38.66
CA ASN A 24 -35.45 9.77 -37.34
C ASN A 24 -34.01 10.27 -37.40
N THR A 25 -33.89 11.58 -37.42
CA THR A 25 -32.65 12.35 -37.29
C THR A 25 -31.93 11.93 -36.01
N ILE A 26 -30.93 11.05 -36.14
CA ILE A 26 -29.96 10.80 -35.07
C ILE A 26 -29.13 12.07 -34.96
N LYS A 27 -29.45 12.91 -33.96
CA LYS A 27 -28.58 14.02 -33.57
C LYS A 27 -27.20 13.43 -33.21
N PRO A 28 -26.09 13.98 -33.73
CA PRO A 28 -24.78 13.50 -33.31
C PRO A 28 -24.65 13.80 -31.81
N ILE A 29 -24.37 12.74 -31.05
CA ILE A 29 -23.96 12.86 -29.65
C ILE A 29 -22.81 13.86 -29.63
N ALA A 30 -23.04 15.01 -28.98
CA ALA A 30 -22.02 16.01 -28.78
C ALA A 30 -20.81 15.28 -28.20
N LYS A 31 -19.63 15.46 -28.82
CA LYS A 31 -18.36 14.96 -28.30
C LYS A 31 -18.28 15.41 -26.84
N SER A 32 -18.63 14.53 -25.90
CA SER A 32 -18.41 14.77 -24.50
C SER A 32 -16.93 15.08 -24.41
N GLN A 33 -16.58 16.22 -23.83
CA GLN A 33 -15.20 16.57 -23.51
C GLN A 33 -14.54 15.33 -22.90
N ILE A 34 -13.77 14.61 -23.70
CA ILE A 34 -12.77 13.69 -23.21
C ILE A 34 -11.83 14.67 -22.52
N ARG A 35 -11.97 14.81 -21.19
CA ARG A 35 -11.00 15.53 -20.39
C ARG A 35 -9.65 14.97 -20.81
N SER A 36 -8.80 15.84 -21.35
CA SER A 36 -7.40 15.53 -21.61
C SER A 36 -6.89 14.71 -20.44
N MET A 37 -6.44 13.49 -20.69
CA MET A 37 -5.67 12.77 -19.68
C MET A 37 -4.58 13.74 -19.22
N SER A 38 -4.46 13.93 -17.90
CA SER A 38 -3.37 14.71 -17.35
C SER A 38 -2.09 14.16 -17.94
N SER A 39 -1.30 15.03 -18.57
CA SER A 39 0.11 14.79 -18.89
C SER A 39 0.78 14.04 -17.74
N GLY A 40 1.76 13.18 -18.00
CA GLY A 40 2.49 12.38 -17.00
C GLY A 40 3.28 13.19 -15.96
N VAL A 41 2.59 14.10 -15.28
CA VAL A 41 3.05 15.04 -14.28
C VAL A 41 2.58 14.49 -12.94
N ALA A 42 3.50 14.49 -11.97
CA ALA A 42 3.22 14.03 -10.62
C ALA A 42 2.09 14.86 -9.98
N ALA A 43 1.39 14.27 -9.01
CA ALA A 43 0.38 15.01 -8.25
C ALA A 43 1.02 16.17 -7.48
N ASP A 44 0.30 17.29 -7.29
CA ASP A 44 0.86 18.50 -6.68
C ASP A 44 1.55 18.26 -5.32
N ARG A 45 0.99 17.35 -4.51
CA ARG A 45 1.53 16.97 -3.18
C ARG A 45 2.83 16.17 -3.19
N ILE A 46 3.31 15.73 -4.36
CA ILE A 46 4.55 14.95 -4.52
C ILE A 46 5.47 15.48 -5.62
N LYS A 47 5.13 16.62 -6.23
CA LYS A 47 5.86 17.12 -7.41
C LYS A 47 7.28 17.61 -7.07
N ASP A 48 7.47 18.05 -5.83
CA ASP A 48 8.73 18.62 -5.31
C ASP A 48 9.43 17.64 -4.34
N THR A 49 9.06 16.35 -4.36
CA THR A 49 9.66 15.34 -3.48
C THR A 49 10.96 14.81 -4.07
N GLU A 50 12.05 14.95 -3.32
CA GLU A 50 13.36 14.41 -3.70
C GLU A 50 13.54 12.95 -3.25
N PRO A 51 14.41 12.18 -3.93
CA PRO A 51 14.79 10.85 -3.47
C PRO A 51 15.43 10.91 -2.07
N SER A 52 15.10 9.94 -1.23
CA SER A 52 15.73 9.84 0.10
C SER A 52 17.24 9.57 -0.02
N VAL A 53 17.99 10.14 0.91
CA VAL A 53 19.43 9.91 1.12
C VAL A 53 19.80 8.43 1.14
N TRP A 54 18.88 7.55 1.58
CA TRP A 54 19.11 6.12 1.62
C TRP A 54 19.39 5.52 0.23
N VAL A 55 18.81 6.06 -0.84
CA VAL A 55 19.04 5.55 -2.21
C VAL A 55 20.51 5.72 -2.60
N GLU A 56 21.08 6.88 -2.32
CA GLU A 56 22.47 7.20 -2.63
C GLU A 56 23.44 6.38 -1.77
N PHE A 57 23.24 6.38 -0.44
CA PHE A 57 24.16 5.70 0.48
C PHE A 57 24.12 4.17 0.34
N ILE A 58 22.97 3.59 0.00
CA ILE A 58 22.88 2.15 -0.30
C ILE A 58 23.71 1.83 -1.56
N GLN A 59 23.62 2.66 -2.61
CA GLN A 59 24.41 2.46 -3.83
C GLN A 59 25.91 2.57 -3.54
N LEU A 60 26.33 3.62 -2.81
CA LEU A 60 27.73 3.80 -2.41
C LEU A 60 28.25 2.62 -1.59
N ALA A 61 27.45 2.09 -0.65
CA ALA A 61 27.84 0.93 0.14
C ALA A 61 28.04 -0.33 -0.73
N GLN A 62 27.25 -0.50 -1.79
CA GLN A 62 27.39 -1.62 -2.73
C GLN A 62 28.65 -1.49 -3.59
N ASP A 63 28.96 -0.27 -4.05
CA ASP A 63 30.08 -0.02 -4.95
C ASP A 63 31.43 -0.13 -4.24
N TYR A 64 31.54 0.43 -3.03
CA TYR A 64 32.80 0.51 -2.29
C TYR A 64 32.99 -0.58 -1.23
N LYS A 65 31.91 -1.29 -0.86
CA LYS A 65 31.91 -2.36 0.16
C LYS A 65 32.64 -1.97 1.46
N PRO A 66 32.29 -0.82 2.08
CA PRO A 66 32.93 -0.41 3.32
C PRO A 66 32.52 -1.32 4.48
N LEU A 67 33.23 -1.20 5.60
CA LEU A 67 32.63 -1.58 6.89
C LEU A 67 31.43 -0.66 7.13
N ASN A 68 30.22 -1.18 6.95
CA ASN A 68 29.02 -0.37 6.92
C ASN A 68 28.47 -0.16 8.33
N LEU A 69 28.76 1.01 8.91
CA LEU A 69 28.19 1.47 10.18
C LEU A 69 27.01 2.44 10.00
N GLY A 70 26.54 2.63 8.75
CA GLY A 70 25.44 3.54 8.43
C GLY A 70 24.07 2.86 8.37
N GLN A 71 24.01 1.54 8.15
CA GLN A 71 22.76 0.79 8.10
C GLN A 71 22.21 0.53 9.50
N GLY A 72 20.98 0.97 9.74
CA GLY A 72 20.28 0.83 11.02
C GLY A 72 19.65 -0.54 11.27
N PHE A 73 20.32 -1.63 10.90
CA PHE A 73 19.85 -3.00 11.17
C PHE A 73 21.03 -3.89 11.57
N PRO A 74 20.81 -4.95 12.39
CA PRO A 74 21.88 -5.82 12.84
C PRO A 74 22.48 -6.63 11.67
N ASP A 75 23.79 -6.84 11.71
CA ASP A 75 24.55 -7.73 10.82
C ASP A 75 24.64 -9.17 11.35
N PHE A 76 23.92 -9.48 12.44
CA PHE A 76 23.78 -10.79 13.05
C PHE A 76 22.33 -11.29 13.01
N ALA A 77 22.15 -12.58 13.26
CA ALA A 77 20.84 -13.23 13.19
C ALA A 77 19.86 -12.73 14.25
N ALA A 78 18.59 -12.59 13.87
CA ALA A 78 17.49 -12.35 14.80
C ALA A 78 17.33 -13.52 15.81
N PRO A 79 16.67 -13.30 16.96
CA PRO A 79 16.45 -14.36 17.94
C PRO A 79 15.75 -15.59 17.33
N GLN A 80 16.27 -16.78 17.61
CA GLN A 80 15.84 -18.03 16.95
C GLN A 80 14.32 -18.29 17.05
N HIS A 81 13.70 -17.94 18.18
CA HIS A 81 12.26 -18.12 18.37
C HIS A 81 11.41 -17.28 17.40
N VAL A 82 11.91 -16.13 16.95
CA VAL A 82 11.24 -15.28 15.95
C VAL A 82 11.30 -15.94 14.58
N CYS A 83 12.49 -16.38 14.16
CA CYS A 83 12.66 -17.09 12.89
C CYS A 83 11.82 -18.38 12.85
N LYS A 84 11.79 -19.12 13.96
CA LYS A 84 10.95 -20.31 14.09
C LYS A 84 9.46 -19.98 14.01
N ALA A 85 8.99 -18.92 14.67
CA ALA A 85 7.58 -18.52 14.62
C ALA A 85 7.13 -18.16 13.21
N LEU A 86 7.97 -17.48 12.43
CA LEU A 86 7.70 -17.21 11.01
C LEU A 86 7.63 -18.50 10.20
N SER A 87 8.62 -19.40 10.37
CA SER A 87 8.63 -20.70 9.68
C SER A 87 7.39 -21.54 10.03
N ASP A 88 7.01 -21.60 11.30
CA ASP A 88 5.83 -22.33 11.76
C ASP A 88 4.54 -21.73 11.17
N ALA A 89 4.45 -20.40 11.03
CA ALA A 89 3.30 -19.74 10.40
C ALA A 89 3.18 -20.06 8.91
N THR A 90 4.29 -20.03 8.17
CA THR A 90 4.32 -20.33 6.73
C THR A 90 4.05 -21.81 6.45
N LEU A 91 4.62 -22.72 7.25
CA LEU A 91 4.50 -24.17 7.08
C LEU A 91 3.28 -24.78 7.81
N SER A 92 2.42 -23.95 8.37
CA SER A 92 1.24 -24.38 9.11
C SER A 92 0.31 -25.23 8.24
N GLN A 93 -0.32 -26.23 8.87
CA GLN A 93 -1.41 -26.99 8.25
C GLN A 93 -2.72 -26.18 8.20
N ASP A 94 -2.82 -25.09 8.98
CA ASP A 94 -3.92 -24.14 8.87
C ASP A 94 -3.74 -23.25 7.64
N VAL A 95 -4.46 -23.61 6.58
CA VAL A 95 -4.43 -22.90 5.29
C VAL A 95 -4.83 -21.43 5.44
N LEU A 96 -5.65 -21.08 6.43
CA LEU A 96 -6.12 -19.71 6.63
C LEU A 96 -5.01 -18.74 7.06
N LEU A 97 -3.90 -19.23 7.63
CA LEU A 97 -2.76 -18.39 7.99
C LEU A 97 -2.05 -17.78 6.78
N ASN A 98 -2.21 -18.39 5.60
CA ASN A 98 -1.68 -17.89 4.34
C ASN A 98 -2.72 -17.13 3.50
N GLN A 99 -3.91 -16.86 4.07
CA GLN A 99 -4.98 -16.08 3.44
C GLN A 99 -5.15 -14.73 4.13
N TYR A 100 -6.04 -13.89 3.60
CA TYR A 100 -6.35 -12.61 4.21
C TYR A 100 -6.82 -12.75 5.65
N THR A 101 -6.23 -11.93 6.52
CA THR A 101 -6.68 -11.73 7.89
C THR A 101 -7.51 -10.45 7.99
N ARG A 102 -7.92 -10.08 9.21
CA ARG A 102 -8.61 -8.82 9.50
C ARG A 102 -7.75 -7.63 9.05
N GLY A 103 -8.34 -6.71 8.28
CA GLY A 103 -7.63 -5.55 7.71
C GLY A 103 -6.92 -4.66 8.72
N PHE A 104 -7.53 -4.40 9.89
CA PHE A 104 -6.89 -3.60 10.95
C PHE A 104 -5.91 -4.39 11.84
N GLY A 105 -5.53 -5.60 11.42
CA GLY A 105 -4.54 -6.43 12.10
C GLY A 105 -5.08 -7.78 12.54
N HIS A 106 -4.21 -8.78 12.44
CA HIS A 106 -4.47 -10.15 12.86
C HIS A 106 -4.85 -10.22 14.35
N LEU A 107 -5.96 -10.90 14.68
CA LEU A 107 -6.54 -10.91 16.03
C LEU A 107 -5.54 -11.35 17.11
N ARG A 108 -4.76 -12.41 16.84
CA ARG A 108 -3.71 -12.87 17.77
C ARG A 108 -2.65 -11.81 18.05
N LEU A 109 -2.29 -10.99 17.04
CA LEU A 109 -1.29 -9.95 17.16
C LEU A 109 -1.83 -8.75 17.93
N VAL A 110 -3.01 -8.23 17.57
CA VAL A 110 -3.59 -7.06 18.27
C VAL A 110 -3.89 -7.35 19.74
N ASN A 111 -4.31 -8.57 20.09
CA ASN A 111 -4.50 -8.97 21.48
C ASN A 111 -3.16 -9.03 22.25
N ALA A 112 -2.08 -9.50 21.61
CA ALA A 112 -0.76 -9.52 22.22
C ALA A 112 -0.22 -8.10 22.44
N LEU A 113 -0.39 -7.21 21.46
CA LEU A 113 -0.02 -5.79 21.57
C LEU A 113 -0.80 -5.10 22.68
N SER A 114 -2.13 -5.21 22.68
CA SER A 114 -2.99 -4.66 23.74
C SER A 114 -2.54 -5.14 25.12
N LYS A 115 -2.31 -6.45 25.31
CA LYS A 115 -1.87 -7.01 26.60
C LYS A 115 -0.51 -6.48 27.06
N LEU A 116 0.45 -6.32 26.14
CA LEU A 116 1.77 -5.79 26.45
C LEU A 116 1.68 -4.31 26.81
N TYR A 117 1.12 -3.50 25.91
CA TYR A 117 1.09 -2.06 26.06
C TYR A 117 0.18 -1.62 27.21
N SER A 118 -0.93 -2.30 27.48
CA SER A 118 -1.80 -1.96 28.62
C SER A 118 -1.04 -1.94 29.94
N LYS A 119 -0.07 -2.84 30.12
CA LYS A 119 0.80 -2.88 31.30
C LYS A 119 1.79 -1.72 31.32
N LEU A 120 2.38 -1.40 30.17
CA LEU A 120 3.39 -0.35 30.04
C LEU A 120 2.80 1.05 30.24
N VAL A 121 1.60 1.29 29.72
CA VAL A 121 0.93 2.60 29.82
C VAL A 121 0.01 2.75 31.04
N GLY A 122 -0.17 1.68 31.82
CA GLY A 122 -1.00 1.71 33.04
C GLY A 122 -2.50 1.88 32.79
N ARG A 123 -3.00 1.58 31.59
CA ARG A 123 -4.44 1.59 31.25
C ARG A 123 -4.80 0.39 30.40
N GLU A 124 -6.05 -0.08 30.47
CA GLU A 124 -6.53 -1.08 29.53
C GLU A 124 -6.60 -0.48 28.11
N ILE A 125 -6.04 -1.19 27.13
CA ILE A 125 -6.13 -0.85 25.70
C ILE A 125 -7.05 -1.86 25.01
N ASN A 126 -8.10 -1.38 24.35
CA ASN A 126 -8.99 -2.22 23.56
C ASN A 126 -8.32 -2.67 22.25
N ALA A 127 -8.00 -3.95 22.13
CA ALA A 127 -7.31 -4.52 20.97
C ALA A 127 -8.02 -4.29 19.62
N GLN A 128 -9.33 -4.10 19.59
CA GLN A 128 -10.09 -3.93 18.35
C GLN A 128 -10.29 -2.46 17.96
N LYS A 129 -10.29 -1.56 18.94
CA LYS A 129 -10.62 -0.13 18.75
C LYS A 129 -9.41 0.80 18.86
N GLU A 130 -8.37 0.39 19.58
CA GLU A 130 -7.22 1.25 19.92
C GLU A 130 -5.89 0.67 19.43
N VAL A 131 -5.93 -0.41 18.64
CA VAL A 131 -4.74 -1.02 18.02
C VAL A 131 -4.99 -1.20 16.53
N LEU A 132 -4.08 -0.65 15.73
CA LEU A 132 -4.00 -0.82 14.29
C LEU A 132 -2.63 -1.43 13.96
N VAL A 133 -2.61 -2.50 13.17
CA VAL A 133 -1.37 -3.07 12.61
C VAL A 133 -1.12 -2.42 11.26
N THR A 134 0.11 -1.98 11.04
CA THR A 134 0.59 -1.34 9.81
C THR A 134 1.83 -2.04 9.27
N VAL A 135 2.21 -1.71 8.05
CA VAL A 135 3.44 -2.10 7.37
C VAL A 135 4.61 -1.33 7.98
N GLY A 136 5.03 -1.80 9.14
CA GLY A 136 6.07 -1.17 9.95
C GLY A 136 5.64 0.18 10.55
N ALA A 137 6.58 0.80 11.26
CA ALA A 137 6.37 2.11 11.87
C ALA A 137 6.23 3.22 10.82
N TYR A 138 6.82 3.04 9.64
CA TYR A 138 6.77 4.02 8.54
C TYR A 138 5.34 4.25 8.04
N GLU A 139 4.55 3.18 7.82
CA GLU A 139 3.14 3.33 7.46
C GLU A 139 2.31 3.86 8.64
N ALA A 140 2.63 3.51 9.89
CA ALA A 140 1.92 4.08 11.05
C ALA A 140 2.04 5.61 11.09
N LEU A 141 3.24 6.14 10.84
CA LEU A 141 3.49 7.57 10.71
C LEU A 141 2.69 8.15 9.54
N PHE A 142 2.77 7.53 8.37
CA PHE A 142 2.03 7.97 7.18
C PHE A 142 0.52 8.06 7.43
N CYS A 143 -0.09 7.02 8.01
CA CYS A 143 -1.50 7.01 8.36
C CYS A 143 -1.86 8.09 9.38
N ALA A 144 -0.97 8.40 10.33
CA ALA A 144 -1.19 9.46 11.29
C ALA A 144 -1.17 10.85 10.63
N PHE A 145 -0.16 11.14 9.81
CA PHE A 145 -0.07 12.41 9.07
C PHE A 145 -1.28 12.59 8.14
N MET A 146 -1.54 11.61 7.27
CA MET A 146 -2.65 11.66 6.32
C MET A 146 -4.04 11.63 6.99
N GLY A 147 -4.14 11.14 8.23
CA GLY A 147 -5.38 11.05 8.98
C GLY A 147 -5.67 12.27 9.84
N LEU A 148 -4.67 13.10 10.15
CA LEU A 148 -4.78 14.18 11.14
C LEU A 148 -4.41 15.57 10.61
N VAL A 149 -3.57 15.66 9.57
CA VAL A 149 -3.06 16.94 9.03
C VAL A 149 -3.85 17.32 7.77
N ASN A 150 -4.30 18.58 7.71
CA ASN A 150 -4.95 19.17 6.54
C ASN A 150 -4.14 20.33 5.97
N PRO A 151 -4.45 20.78 4.74
CA PRO A 151 -3.82 21.94 4.16
C PRO A 151 -3.87 23.19 5.04
N GLY A 152 -2.69 23.74 5.35
CA GLY A 152 -2.54 24.91 6.22
C GLY A 152 -2.40 24.62 7.71
N ASP A 153 -2.42 23.35 8.14
CA ASP A 153 -2.09 22.97 9.51
C ASP A 153 -0.57 23.05 9.76
N GLU A 154 -0.16 23.44 10.97
CA GLU A 154 1.25 23.49 11.36
C GLU A 154 1.65 22.23 12.14
N VAL A 155 2.79 21.63 11.78
CA VAL A 155 3.37 20.47 12.46
C VAL A 155 4.72 20.85 13.06
N ILE A 156 4.87 20.62 14.37
CA ILE A 156 6.15 20.83 15.07
C ILE A 156 7.03 19.57 14.91
N ILE A 157 8.22 19.74 14.33
CA ILE A 157 9.22 18.68 14.16
C ILE A 157 10.47 19.06 14.97
N ILE A 158 10.95 18.15 15.82
CA ILE A 158 12.10 18.37 16.71
C ILE A 158 13.38 17.85 16.05
N GLU A 159 14.40 18.70 15.92
CA GLU A 159 15.68 18.34 15.31
C GLU A 159 16.67 17.69 16.29
N PRO A 160 17.48 16.69 15.86
CA PRO A 160 17.44 16.03 14.56
C PRO A 160 16.25 15.05 14.48
N PHE A 161 15.54 15.07 13.35
CA PHE A 161 14.34 14.25 13.15
C PHE A 161 14.59 13.04 12.24
N TYR A 162 13.70 12.05 12.33
CA TYR A 162 13.66 10.96 11.36
C TYR A 162 13.16 11.47 10.01
N ASP A 163 13.90 11.20 8.94
CA ASP A 163 13.82 11.89 7.64
C ASP A 163 12.44 11.92 6.99
N CYS A 164 11.55 11.00 7.37
CA CYS A 164 10.22 10.93 6.79
C CYS A 164 9.19 11.93 7.36
N TYR A 165 9.46 12.56 8.51
CA TYR A 165 8.47 13.43 9.17
C TYR A 165 8.14 14.67 8.33
N GLU A 166 9.14 15.32 7.76
CA GLU A 166 8.98 16.48 6.89
C GLU A 166 8.21 16.16 5.60
N PRO A 167 8.63 15.19 4.75
CA PRO A 167 7.92 14.91 3.51
C PRO A 167 6.49 14.38 3.74
N MET A 168 6.23 13.65 4.84
CA MET A 168 4.86 13.25 5.19
C MET A 168 3.99 14.43 5.59
N THR A 169 4.56 15.43 6.28
CA THR A 169 3.87 16.68 6.61
C THR A 169 3.52 17.44 5.34
N VAL A 170 4.51 17.72 4.48
CA VAL A 170 4.32 18.44 3.21
C VAL A 170 3.32 17.74 2.29
N MET A 171 3.32 16.40 2.27
CA MET A 171 2.38 15.63 1.45
C MET A 171 0.93 15.75 1.92
N ALA A 172 0.71 16.00 3.22
CA ALA A 172 -0.63 16.14 3.80
C ALA A 172 -1.25 17.54 3.56
N GLY A 173 -0.42 18.56 3.32
CA GLY A 173 -0.84 19.93 2.94
C GLY A 173 -0.19 21.00 3.80
#